data_AF-A0A286DNX2-F1
#
_entry.id   AF-A0A286DNX2-F1
#
_cell.length_a   1.000
_cell.length_b   1.000
_cell.length_c   1.000
_cell.angle_alpha   90.00
_cell.angle_beta   90.00
_cell.angle_gamma   90.00
#
_symmetry.space_group_name_H-M   'P 1'
#
loop_
_entity.id
_entity.type
_entity.pdbx_description
1 polymer ?
#
loop_
_entity_poly.entity_id
_entity_poly.type
_entity_poly.pdbx_seq_one_letter_code
_entity_poly.pdbx_strand_id
1 'polypeptide(L)'
;MNLKQLDSIAYFYHQLLLQVRYLKFSARGKKEDEKKELLVQWLLKEKKLKTFGEECRHEIAYMMLEIEGNQLLDFENKVENLLSNCGAIRLEMEMSQALKWETSSKSGYG
;
A
#
# COMPACT_ATOMS: atom_id res chain seq x y z
N MET A 1 3.91 0.51 14.27
CA MET A 1 4.08 -0.30 13.05
C MET A 1 5.49 -0.87 13.04
N ASN A 2 5.65 -2.18 12.79
CA ASN A 2 6.97 -2.81 12.63
C ASN A 2 7.30 -3.02 11.13
N LEU A 3 8.54 -3.42 10.82
CA LEU A 3 8.97 -3.62 9.42
C LEU A 3 8.12 -4.64 8.66
N LYS A 4 7.73 -5.76 9.30
CA LYS A 4 6.88 -6.78 8.66
C LYS A 4 5.50 -6.23 8.30
N GLN A 5 4.89 -5.46 9.20
CA GLN A 5 3.61 -4.80 8.95
C GLN A 5 3.71 -3.79 7.81
N LEU A 6 4.80 -3.01 7.78
CA LEU A 6 5.06 -2.05 6.71
C LEU A 6 5.25 -2.75 5.35
N ASP A 7 5.99 -3.86 5.32
CA ASP A 7 6.19 -4.65 4.11
C ASP A 7 4.87 -5.25 3.59
N SER A 8 4.00 -5.75 4.49
CA SER A 8 2.65 -6.21 4.12
C SER A 8 1.81 -5.10 3.50
N ILE A 9 1.81 -3.90 4.10
CA ILE A 9 1.07 -2.73 3.60
C ILE A 9 1.63 -2.27 2.25
N ALA A 10 2.95 -2.23 2.10
CA ALA A 10 3.61 -1.90 0.84
C ALA A 10 3.25 -2.92 -0.26
N TYR A 11 3.23 -4.21 0.07
CA TYR A 11 2.81 -5.26 -0.84
C TYR A 11 1.36 -5.09 -1.29
N PHE A 12 0.45 -4.75 -0.35
CA PHE A 12 -0.93 -4.43 -0.68
C PHE A 12 -1.03 -3.25 -1.67
N TYR A 13 -0.40 -2.11 -1.38
CA TYR A 13 -0.45 -0.96 -2.28
C TYR A 13 0.16 -1.26 -3.65
N HIS A 14 1.20 -2.08 -3.70
CA HIS A 14 1.78 -2.52 -4.96
C HIS A 14 0.77 -3.35 -5.79
N GLN A 15 0.10 -4.34 -5.19
CA GLN A 15 -0.92 -5.13 -5.88
C GLN A 15 -2.11 -4.27 -6.33
N LEU A 16 -2.55 -3.34 -5.48
CA LEU A 16 -3.61 -2.40 -5.81
C LEU A 16 -3.23 -1.51 -7.02
N LEU A 17 -2.01 -0.97 -7.03
CA LEU A 17 -1.51 -0.15 -8.13
C LEU A 17 -1.49 -0.92 -9.47
N LEU A 18 -1.05 -2.19 -9.43
CA LEU A 18 -1.09 -3.07 -10.61
C LEU A 18 -2.53 -3.26 -11.11
N GLN A 19 -3.49 -3.46 -10.19
CA GLN A 19 -4.89 -3.63 -10.53
C GLN A 19 -5.50 -2.35 -11.14
N VAL A 20 -5.20 -1.18 -10.58
CA VAL A 20 -5.62 0.13 -11.13
C VAL A 20 -5.11 0.29 -12.56
N ARG A 21 -3.80 0.10 -12.77
CA ARG A 21 -3.17 0.19 -14.09
C ARG A 21 -3.77 -0.81 -15.07
N TYR A 22 -3.96 -2.06 -14.63
CA TYR A 22 -4.62 -3.08 -15.44
C TYR A 22 -6.00 -2.63 -15.91
N LEU A 23 -6.85 -2.11 -15.03
CA LEU A 23 -8.19 -1.63 -15.40
C LEU A 23 -8.13 -0.41 -16.33
N LYS A 24 -7.17 0.49 -16.16
CA LYS A 24 -6.97 1.63 -17.08
C LYS A 24 -6.57 1.16 -18.49
N PHE A 25 -5.72 0.14 -18.61
CA PHE A 25 -5.19 -0.32 -19.90
C PHE A 25 -6.02 -1.40 -20.59
N SER A 26 -6.53 -2.40 -19.85
CA SER A 26 -7.24 -3.56 -20.41
C SER A 26 -8.73 -3.30 -20.62
N ALA A 27 -9.34 -2.43 -19.81
CA ALA A 27 -10.76 -2.11 -19.89
C ALA A 27 -11.01 -0.75 -20.59
N ARG A 28 -10.29 -0.45 -21.68
CA ARG A 28 -10.42 0.85 -22.40
C ARG A 28 -11.85 1.19 -22.81
N GLY A 29 -12.67 0.19 -23.13
CA GLY A 29 -14.08 0.37 -23.49
C GLY A 29 -15.03 0.62 -22.32
N LYS A 30 -14.59 0.46 -21.07
CA LYS A 30 -15.42 0.68 -19.87
C LYS A 30 -15.36 2.13 -19.41
N LYS A 31 -16.51 2.64 -18.98
CA LYS A 31 -16.61 3.94 -18.30
C LYS A 31 -15.83 3.92 -16.99
N GLU A 32 -15.50 5.10 -16.50
CA GLU A 32 -14.73 5.24 -15.25
C GLU A 32 -15.47 4.60 -14.06
N ASP A 33 -16.76 4.84 -13.92
CA ASP A 33 -17.56 4.29 -12.81
C ASP A 33 -17.57 2.76 -12.80
N GLU A 34 -17.65 2.12 -13.97
CA GLU A 34 -17.56 0.66 -14.09
C GLU A 34 -16.18 0.14 -13.66
N LYS A 35 -15.10 0.88 -13.98
CA LYS A 35 -13.74 0.52 -13.55
C LYS A 35 -13.60 0.67 -12.04
N LYS A 36 -14.16 1.75 -11.45
CA LYS A 36 -14.19 1.95 -10.00
C LYS A 36 -14.95 0.83 -9.31
N GLU A 37 -16.12 0.45 -9.81
CA GLU A 37 -16.89 -0.66 -9.27
C GLU A 37 -16.11 -1.97 -9.31
N LEU A 38 -15.45 -2.30 -10.42
CA LEU A 38 -14.60 -3.50 -10.51
C LEU A 38 -13.43 -3.48 -9.52
N LEU A 39 -12.85 -2.31 -9.27
CA LEU A 39 -11.78 -2.15 -8.31
C LEU A 39 -12.27 -2.32 -6.86
N VAL A 40 -13.44 -1.79 -6.53
CA VAL A 40 -14.10 -2.02 -5.23
C VAL A 40 -14.44 -3.50 -5.06
N GLN A 41 -14.99 -4.15 -6.09
CA GLN A 41 -15.27 -5.60 -6.06
C GLN A 41 -14.00 -6.43 -5.87
N TRP A 42 -12.90 -6.03 -6.50
CA TRP A 42 -11.59 -6.65 -6.27
C TRP A 42 -11.16 -6.49 -4.80
N LEU A 43 -11.20 -5.28 -4.24
CA LEU A 43 -10.86 -5.04 -2.84
C LEU A 43 -11.74 -5.86 -1.86
N LEU A 44 -13.05 -5.94 -2.12
CA LEU A 44 -13.98 -6.73 -1.32
C LEU A 44 -13.66 -8.23 -1.39
N LYS A 45 -13.30 -8.73 -2.57
CA LYS A 45 -12.87 -10.12 -2.76
C LYS A 45 -11.59 -10.40 -1.96
N GLU A 46 -10.56 -9.55 -2.09
CA GLU A 46 -9.30 -9.74 -1.36
C GLU A 46 -9.49 -9.64 0.15
N LYS A 47 -10.36 -8.73 0.63
CA LYS A 47 -10.76 -8.66 2.04
C LYS A 47 -11.40 -9.96 2.53
N LYS A 48 -12.31 -10.54 1.73
CA LYS A 48 -12.99 -11.80 2.06
C LYS A 48 -12.01 -12.98 2.10
N LEU A 49 -11.04 -13.01 1.18
CA LEU A 49 -10.01 -14.05 1.11
C LEU A 49 -8.89 -13.88 2.14
N LYS A 50 -8.83 -12.72 2.82
CA LYS A 50 -7.78 -12.37 3.79
C LYS A 50 -6.36 -12.41 3.19
N THR A 51 -6.23 -12.06 1.91
CA THR A 51 -4.97 -12.17 1.14
C THR A 51 -3.83 -11.34 1.75
N PHE A 52 -4.12 -10.12 2.21
CA PHE A 52 -3.12 -9.14 2.66
C PHE A 52 -2.90 -9.10 4.18
N GLY A 53 -3.35 -10.13 4.90
CA GLY A 53 -3.25 -10.16 6.36
C GLY A 53 -4.19 -9.19 7.05
N GLU A 54 -4.01 -9.11 8.36
CA GLU A 54 -4.88 -8.37 9.29
C GLU A 54 -4.56 -6.87 9.30
N GLU A 55 -3.26 -6.58 9.21
CA GLU A 55 -2.66 -5.25 9.15
C GLU A 55 -3.18 -4.39 7.99
N CYS A 56 -3.60 -5.00 6.88
CA CYS A 56 -4.11 -4.28 5.72
C CYS A 56 -5.63 -4.04 5.76
N ARG A 57 -6.37 -4.50 6.78
CA ARG A 57 -7.85 -4.35 6.80
C ARG A 57 -8.29 -2.89 6.79
N HIS A 58 -7.59 -2.04 7.54
CA HIS A 58 -7.85 -0.60 7.58
C HIS A 58 -7.51 0.05 6.23
N GLU A 59 -6.39 -0.34 5.63
CA GLU A 59 -5.98 0.17 4.31
C GLU A 59 -6.96 -0.21 3.21
N ILE A 60 -7.46 -1.45 3.21
CA ILE A 60 -8.47 -1.89 2.24
C ILE A 60 -9.77 -1.09 2.39
N ALA A 61 -10.24 -0.86 3.63
CA ALA A 61 -11.44 -0.05 3.87
C ALA A 61 -11.22 1.41 3.45
N TYR A 62 -10.06 1.98 3.77
CA TYR A 62 -9.69 3.33 3.38
C TYR A 62 -9.64 3.50 1.86
N MET A 63 -9.02 2.56 1.14
CA MET A 63 -8.93 2.60 -0.32
C MET A 63 -10.28 2.52 -1.01
N MET A 64 -11.26 1.77 -0.46
CA MET A 64 -12.62 1.76 -1.01
C MET A 64 -13.26 3.16 -1.00
N LEU A 65 -13.14 3.88 0.12
CA LEU A 65 -13.67 5.26 0.25
C LEU A 65 -12.97 6.21 -0.73
N GLU A 66 -11.66 6.06 -0.89
CA GLU A 66 -10.87 6.88 -1.80
C GLU A 66 -11.23 6.65 -3.27
N ILE A 67 -11.63 5.43 -3.67
CA ILE A 67 -12.08 5.14 -5.04
C ILE A 67 -13.39 5.86 -5.35
N GLU A 68 -14.32 5.91 -4.38
CA GLU A 68 -15.62 6.57 -4.56
C GLU A 68 -15.45 8.08 -4.72
N GLY A 69 -14.57 8.70 -3.92
CA GLY A 69 -14.39 10.15 -3.88
C GLY A 69 -13.50 10.77 -4.96
N ASN A 70 -12.66 9.99 -5.65
CA ASN A 70 -11.62 10.54 -6.53
C ASN A 70 -11.71 9.99 -7.96
N GLN A 71 -11.20 10.72 -8.95
CA GLN A 71 -11.00 10.15 -10.28
C GLN A 71 -9.93 9.04 -10.24
N LEU A 72 -10.01 8.07 -11.16
CA LEU A 72 -9.05 6.95 -11.15
C LEU A 72 -7.60 7.38 -11.36
N LEU A 73 -7.37 8.50 -12.05
CA LEU A 73 -6.02 9.07 -12.19
C LEU A 73 -5.47 9.59 -10.86
N ASP A 74 -6.27 10.36 -10.12
CA ASP A 74 -5.88 10.90 -8.82
C ASP A 74 -5.70 9.78 -7.79
N PHE A 75 -6.57 8.78 -7.85
CA PHE A 75 -6.46 7.57 -7.03
C PHE A 75 -5.15 6.81 -7.32
N GLU A 76 -4.78 6.62 -8.60
CA GLU A 76 -3.51 5.98 -8.96
C GLU A 76 -2.31 6.74 -8.37
N ASN A 77 -2.27 8.06 -8.56
CA ASN A 77 -1.20 8.91 -8.04
C ASN A 77 -1.12 8.81 -6.50
N LYS A 78 -2.26 8.74 -5.82
CA LYS A 78 -2.33 8.57 -4.38
C LYS A 78 -1.74 7.23 -3.93
N VAL A 79 -2.11 6.13 -4.59
CA VAL A 79 -1.57 4.80 -4.27
C VAL A 79 -0.07 4.74 -4.54
N GLU A 80 0.42 5.35 -5.62
CA GLU A 80 1.86 5.50 -5.89
C GLU A 80 2.58 6.25 -4.77
N ASN A 81 2.02 7.37 -4.32
CA ASN A 81 2.59 8.15 -3.23
C ASN A 81 2.62 7.36 -1.91
N LEU A 82 1.54 6.63 -1.59
CA LEU A 82 1.49 5.77 -0.40
C LEU A 82 2.53 4.64 -0.46
N LEU A 83 2.71 4.01 -1.63
CA LEU A 83 3.74 3.00 -1.85
C LEU A 83 5.15 3.58 -1.70
N SER A 84 5.41 4.75 -2.29
CA SER A 84 6.68 5.47 -2.16
C SER A 84 6.98 5.82 -0.69
N ASN A 85 5.97 6.32 0.03
CA ASN A 85 6.08 6.63 1.46
C ASN A 85 6.42 5.40 2.29
N CYS A 86 5.86 4.23 1.96
CA CYS A 86 6.24 2.99 2.63
C CYS A 86 7.74 2.68 2.45
N GLY A 87 8.28 2.90 1.26
CA GLY A 87 9.71 2.78 0.98
C GLY A 87 10.57 3.76 1.79
N ALA A 88 10.14 5.03 1.87
CA ALA A 88 10.84 6.04 2.67
C ALA A 88 10.86 5.71 4.16
N ILE A 89 9.71 5.32 4.73
CA ILE A 89 9.59 4.93 6.14
C ILE A 89 10.46 3.70 6.42
N ARG A 90 10.47 2.72 5.50
CA ARG A 90 11.30 1.52 5.65
C ARG A 90 12.77 1.88 5.73
N LEU A 91 13.26 2.74 4.84
CA LEU A 91 14.65 3.19 4.85
C LEU A 91 15.00 3.91 6.16
N GLU A 92 14.12 4.78 6.64
CA GLU A 92 14.31 5.49 7.91
C GLU A 92 14.38 4.52 9.11
N MET A 93 13.54 3.50 9.11
CA MET A 93 13.55 2.45 10.14
C MET A 93 14.84 1.62 10.11
N GLU A 94 15.32 1.24 8.93
CA GLU A 94 16.58 0.50 8.74
C GLU A 94 17.79 1.34 9.20
N MET A 95 17.84 2.63 8.82
CA MET A 95 18.88 3.56 9.26
C MET A 95 18.87 3.76 10.78
N SER A 96 17.69 3.94 11.38
CA SER A 96 17.53 4.10 12.82
C SER A 96 17.97 2.87 13.60
N GLN A 97 17.77 1.67 13.04
CA GLN A 97 18.28 0.43 13.63
C GLN A 97 19.80 0.36 13.54
N ALA A 98 20.38 0.63 12.36
CA ALA A 98 21.83 0.63 12.17
C ALA A 98 22.55 1.59 13.13
N LEU A 99 22.03 2.81 13.31
CA LEU A 99 22.56 3.81 14.25
C LEU A 99 22.55 3.31 15.70
N LYS A 100 21.47 2.63 16.12
CA LYS A 100 21.38 2.04 17.47
C LYS A 100 22.41 0.94 17.72
N TRP A 101 22.70 0.13 16.70
CA TRP A 101 23.74 -0.90 16.76
C TRP A 101 25.14 -0.27 16.93
N GLU A 102 25.44 0.80 16.20
CA GLU A 102 26.73 1.50 16.31
C GLU A 102 26.93 2.15 17.68
N THR A 103 25.91 2.80 18.25
CA THR A 103 26.02 3.44 19.57
C THR A 103 26.12 2.43 20.71
N SER A 104 25.41 1.30 20.61
CA SER A 104 25.46 0.24 21.62
C SER A 104 26.81 -0.46 21.63
N SER A 105 27.40 -0.67 20.44
CA SER A 105 28.73 -1.29 20.28
C SER A 105 29.88 -0.42 20.80
N LYS A 106 29.70 0.91 20.81
CA LYS A 106 30.70 1.86 21.34
C LYS A 106 30.64 2.07 22.86
N SER A 107 29.54 1.69 23.53
CA SER A 107 29.39 1.85 24.99
C SER A 107 29.84 0.65 25.83
N GLY A 108 30.28 -0.44 25.19
CA GLY A 108 30.65 -1.71 25.85
C GLY A 108 32.11 -1.86 26.29
N TYR A 109 32.92 -0.80 26.24
CA TYR A 109 34.27 -0.79 26.80
C TYR A 109 34.33 0.23 27.95
N GLY A 110 34.10 -0.24 29.17
CA GLY A 110 34.29 0.48 30.42
C GLY A 110 34.80 -0.50 31.48
#